data_AF-B3IUA9-F1
#
_entry.id   AF-B3IUA9-F1
#
_cell.length_a   1.000
_cell.length_b   1.000
_cell.length_c   1.000
_cell.angle_alpha   90.00
_cell.angle_beta   90.00
_cell.angle_gamma   90.00
#
_symmetry.space_group_name_H-M   'P 1'
#
loop_
_entity.id
_entity.type
_entity.pdbx_description
1 polymer ?
#
loop_
_entity_poly.entity_id
_entity_poly.type
_entity_poly.pdbx_seq_one_letter_code
_entity_poly.pdbx_strand_id
1 'polypeptide(L)'
;NEQLGLDCINHLVLNALSHVIDVLTYLASIHEQSTFQFCAIPQVMAIATLALVFNNREVLHGNVKIRKGTTCYLILKSRTLRGCVEIFDYYLRDIKSKLAVQDPNFLKLNIQISKIEQFMEEMYQDKLPPNVKPNETPIFLKVKERSRYDDELVPTQQEEEYKFNMVLSIILSVLLGFYYIYTLHRA
;
A
#
# COMPACT_ATOMS: atom_id res chain seq x y z
N ASN A 1 -8.05 23.91 -22.11
CA ASN A 1 -8.17 22.44 -22.19
C ASN A 1 -7.61 21.71 -20.97
N GLU A 2 -6.88 22.37 -20.06
CA GLU A 2 -6.29 21.69 -18.90
C GLU A 2 -7.34 21.04 -17.98
N GLN A 3 -8.45 21.71 -17.69
CA GLN A 3 -9.54 21.14 -16.89
C GLN A 3 -10.15 19.88 -17.53
N LEU A 4 -10.45 19.92 -18.83
CA LEU A 4 -10.96 18.76 -19.57
C LEU A 4 -9.97 17.59 -19.58
N GLY A 5 -8.66 17.89 -19.65
CA GLY A 5 -7.61 16.88 -19.53
C GLY A 5 -7.60 16.24 -18.14
N LEU A 6 -7.77 17.03 -17.09
CA LEU A 6 -7.86 16.56 -15.71
C LEU A 6 -9.08 15.67 -15.49
N ASP A 7 -10.25 16.08 -15.99
CA ASP A 7 -11.48 15.30 -15.91
C ASP A 7 -11.34 13.95 -16.64
N CYS A 8 -10.63 13.95 -17.78
CA CYS A 8 -10.30 12.73 -18.51
C CYS A 8 -9.38 11.81 -17.71
N ILE A 9 -8.31 12.35 -17.09
CA ILE A 9 -7.42 11.59 -16.21
C ILE A 9 -8.21 10.96 -15.06
N ASN A 10 -9.09 11.72 -14.41
CA ASN A 10 -9.88 11.23 -13.28
C ASN A 10 -10.85 10.12 -13.73
N HIS A 11 -11.41 10.21 -14.94
CA HIS A 11 -12.20 9.14 -15.53
C HIS A 11 -11.37 7.88 -15.83
N LEU A 12 -10.13 8.02 -16.31
CA LEU A 12 -9.22 6.88 -16.55
C LEU A 12 -8.79 6.21 -15.22
N VAL A 13 -8.54 7.00 -14.18
CA VAL A 13 -8.27 6.45 -12.83
C VAL A 13 -9.48 5.69 -12.30
N LEU A 14 -10.70 6.23 -12.45
CA LEU A 14 -11.93 5.51 -12.09
C LEU A 14 -12.04 4.17 -12.84
N ASN A 15 -11.72 4.14 -14.13
CA ASN A 15 -11.71 2.90 -14.90
C ASN A 15 -10.68 1.91 -14.35
N ALA A 16 -9.44 2.35 -14.07
CA ALA A 16 -8.41 1.50 -13.49
C ALA A 16 -8.80 0.93 -12.11
N LEU A 17 -9.46 1.73 -11.26
CA LEU A 17 -9.96 1.30 -9.96
C LEU A 17 -11.03 0.19 -10.04
N SER A 18 -11.65 -0.02 -11.21
CA SER A 18 -12.59 -1.13 -11.41
C SER A 18 -11.96 -2.51 -11.28
N HIS A 19 -10.64 -2.62 -11.47
CA HIS A 19 -9.90 -3.89 -11.45
C HIS A 19 -9.29 -4.25 -10.08
N VAL A 20 -9.37 -3.36 -9.09
CA VAL A 20 -8.68 -3.57 -7.80
C VAL A 20 -9.19 -4.82 -7.07
N ILE A 21 -10.49 -5.09 -7.14
CA ILE A 21 -11.10 -6.29 -6.53
C ILE A 21 -10.54 -7.57 -7.18
N ASP A 22 -10.41 -7.58 -8.51
CA ASP A 22 -9.83 -8.71 -9.24
C ASP A 22 -8.35 -8.91 -8.88
N VAL A 23 -7.59 -7.81 -8.76
CA VAL A 23 -6.19 -7.84 -8.33
C VAL A 23 -6.05 -8.43 -6.93
N LEU A 24 -6.83 -7.97 -5.96
CA LEU A 24 -6.78 -8.49 -4.59
C LEU A 24 -7.21 -9.97 -4.53
N THR A 25 -8.21 -10.36 -5.31
CA THR A 25 -8.66 -11.76 -5.44
C THR A 25 -7.56 -12.64 -6.03
N TYR A 26 -6.86 -12.15 -7.06
CA TYR A 26 -5.75 -12.84 -7.69
C TYR A 26 -4.58 -13.02 -6.72
N LEU A 27 -4.15 -11.94 -6.04
CA LEU A 27 -3.07 -11.97 -5.06
C LEU A 27 -3.37 -12.93 -3.90
N ALA A 28 -4.63 -12.99 -3.45
CA ALA A 28 -5.07 -13.93 -2.42
C ALA A 28 -5.01 -15.41 -2.84
N SER A 29 -4.88 -15.70 -4.14
CA SER A 29 -4.88 -17.07 -4.67
C SER A 29 -3.47 -17.60 -4.99
N ILE A 30 -2.42 -16.80 -4.81
CA ILE A 30 -1.02 -17.22 -5.02
C ILE A 30 -0.51 -17.78 -3.70
N HIS A 31 0.14 -18.93 -3.67
CA HIS A 31 0.67 -19.51 -2.41
C HIS A 31 2.20 -19.45 -2.30
N GLU A 32 2.91 -19.51 -3.42
CA GLU A 32 4.37 -19.46 -3.43
C GLU A 32 4.88 -18.02 -3.27
N GLN A 33 5.85 -17.83 -2.37
CA GLN A 33 6.20 -16.50 -1.88
C GLN A 33 6.90 -15.62 -2.92
N SER A 34 7.82 -16.17 -3.70
CA SER A 34 8.56 -15.38 -4.70
C SER A 34 7.64 -14.93 -5.85
N THR A 35 6.73 -15.79 -6.29
CA THR A 35 5.67 -15.50 -7.26
C THR A 35 4.71 -14.46 -6.71
N PHE A 36 4.32 -14.58 -5.43
CA PHE A 36 3.48 -13.58 -4.80
C PHE A 36 4.15 -12.20 -4.84
N GLN A 37 5.41 -12.08 -4.41
CA GLN A 37 6.13 -10.80 -4.42
C GLN A 37 6.30 -10.25 -5.84
N PHE A 38 6.63 -11.12 -6.80
CA PHE A 38 6.74 -10.75 -8.20
C PHE A 38 5.44 -10.15 -8.74
N CYS A 39 4.29 -10.72 -8.37
CA CYS A 39 2.98 -10.21 -8.74
C CYS A 39 2.55 -9.00 -7.91
N ALA A 40 2.82 -8.96 -6.62
CA ALA A 40 2.31 -7.95 -5.69
C ALA A 40 3.01 -6.60 -5.85
N ILE A 41 4.34 -6.60 -6.04
CA ILE A 41 5.15 -5.37 -6.13
C ILE A 41 4.65 -4.44 -7.26
N PRO A 42 4.43 -4.91 -8.50
CA PRO A 42 3.86 -4.08 -9.55
C PRO A 42 2.48 -3.51 -9.21
N GLN A 43 1.64 -4.27 -8.50
CA GLN A 43 0.26 -3.86 -8.17
C GLN A 43 0.24 -2.76 -7.11
N VAL A 44 1.07 -2.88 -6.06
CA VAL A 44 1.18 -1.82 -5.04
C VAL A 44 1.82 -0.54 -5.60
N MET A 45 2.72 -0.68 -6.58
CA MET A 45 3.29 0.45 -7.31
C MET A 45 2.26 1.11 -8.23
N ALA A 46 1.37 0.32 -8.83
CA ALA A 46 0.30 0.80 -9.69
C ALA A 46 -0.71 1.65 -8.91
N ILE A 47 -1.23 1.19 -7.78
CA ILE A 47 -2.17 1.97 -6.97
C ILE A 47 -1.53 3.26 -6.42
N ALA A 48 -0.25 3.19 -6.02
CA ALA A 48 0.52 4.38 -5.63
C ALA A 48 0.66 5.39 -6.79
N THR A 49 0.83 4.89 -8.01
CA THR A 49 0.91 5.74 -9.22
C THR A 49 -0.45 6.32 -9.56
N LEU A 50 -1.53 5.54 -9.46
CA LEU A 50 -2.91 6.04 -9.64
C LEU A 50 -3.21 7.17 -8.67
N ALA A 51 -2.81 7.05 -7.41
CA ALA A 51 -2.97 8.12 -6.42
C ALA A 51 -2.13 9.37 -6.73
N LEU A 52 -0.95 9.20 -7.34
CA LEU A 52 -0.09 10.30 -7.76
C LEU A 52 -0.63 11.06 -8.98
N VAL A 53 -1.22 10.35 -9.96
CA VAL A 53 -1.76 10.96 -11.19
C VAL A 53 -3.16 11.54 -10.98
N PHE A 54 -3.93 11.01 -10.02
CA PHE A 54 -5.29 11.45 -9.76
C PHE A 54 -5.35 12.92 -9.35
N ASN A 55 -6.20 13.68 -10.05
CA ASN A 55 -6.37 15.11 -9.85
C ASN A 55 -5.05 15.92 -9.86
N ASN A 56 -4.05 15.48 -10.64
CA ASN A 56 -2.73 16.11 -10.73
C ASN A 56 -2.50 16.75 -12.11
N ARG A 57 -2.37 18.08 -12.15
CA ARG A 57 -2.13 18.85 -13.38
C ARG A 57 -0.75 18.60 -13.98
N GLU A 58 0.24 18.23 -13.18
CA GLU A 58 1.62 18.00 -13.64
C GLU A 58 1.70 16.86 -14.67
N VAL A 59 0.76 15.91 -14.61
CA VAL A 59 0.64 14.79 -15.56
C VAL A 59 0.46 15.27 -17.00
N LEU A 60 -0.16 16.43 -17.22
CA LEU A 60 -0.39 16.98 -18.55
C LEU A 60 0.85 17.64 -19.16
N HIS A 61 1.85 17.95 -18.34
CA HIS A 61 3.03 18.72 -18.74
C HIS A 61 4.33 17.93 -18.62
N GLY A 62 4.30 16.72 -18.06
CA GLY A 62 5.48 15.87 -17.94
C GLY A 62 5.24 14.56 -17.21
N ASN A 63 6.36 13.89 -16.90
CA ASN A 63 6.34 12.57 -16.26
C ASN A 63 6.33 12.70 -14.74
N VAL A 64 5.23 12.28 -14.14
CA VAL A 64 5.16 12.08 -12.68
C VAL A 64 5.65 10.67 -12.34
N LYS A 65 6.38 10.54 -11.23
CA LYS A 65 6.95 9.26 -10.79
C LYS A 65 7.02 9.18 -9.27
N ILE A 66 6.86 7.96 -8.76
CA ILE A 66 7.04 7.65 -7.34
C ILE A 66 8.51 7.85 -6.97
N ARG A 67 8.76 8.43 -5.78
CA ARG A 67 10.12 8.60 -5.25
C ARG A 67 10.72 7.25 -4.85
N LYS A 68 12.03 7.08 -5.02
CA LYS A 68 12.76 5.83 -4.70
C LYS A 68 12.54 5.34 -3.26
N GLY A 69 12.46 6.27 -2.29
CA GLY A 69 12.18 5.92 -0.89
C GLY A 69 10.79 5.30 -0.71
N THR A 70 9.78 5.86 -1.37
CA THR A 70 8.42 5.29 -1.39
C THR A 70 8.42 3.93 -2.08
N THR A 71 9.15 3.75 -3.18
CA THR A 71 9.30 2.43 -3.83
C THR A 71 9.87 1.39 -2.88
N CYS A 72 10.92 1.73 -2.12
CA CYS A 72 11.51 0.84 -1.12
C CYS A 72 10.48 0.44 -0.05
N TYR A 73 9.73 1.42 0.49
CA TYR A 73 8.65 1.16 1.44
C TYR A 73 7.60 0.19 0.89
N LEU A 74 7.16 0.41 -0.35
CA LEU A 74 6.15 -0.45 -1.00
C LEU A 74 6.66 -1.88 -1.18
N ILE A 75 7.91 -2.06 -1.60
CA ILE A 75 8.53 -3.39 -1.75
C ILE A 75 8.60 -4.11 -0.39
N LEU A 76 9.06 -3.42 0.66
CA LEU A 76 9.20 -4.02 1.98
C LEU A 76 7.85 -4.39 2.58
N LYS A 77 6.85 -3.51 2.45
CA LYS A 77 5.52 -3.72 3.03
C LYS A 77 4.65 -4.70 2.23
N SER A 78 4.85 -4.83 0.91
CA SER A 78 4.07 -5.76 0.05
C SER A 78 4.54 -7.23 0.09
N ARG A 79 5.33 -7.62 1.10
CA ARG A 79 5.77 -9.02 1.28
C ARG A 79 4.65 -9.95 1.73
N THR A 80 3.58 -9.40 2.33
CA THR A 80 2.39 -10.15 2.77
C THR A 80 1.14 -9.58 2.10
N LEU A 81 0.09 -10.38 1.98
CA LEU A 81 -1.20 -9.92 1.47
C LEU A 81 -1.80 -8.84 2.36
N ARG A 82 -1.62 -8.96 3.68
CA ARG A 82 -2.07 -7.94 4.64
C ARG A 82 -1.39 -6.60 4.39
N GLY A 83 -0.07 -6.62 4.22
CA GLY A 83 0.69 -5.42 3.88
C GLY A 83 0.27 -4.80 2.55
N CYS A 84 -0.06 -5.63 1.54
CA CYS A 84 -0.64 -5.15 0.28
C CYS A 84 -1.99 -4.45 0.50
N VAL A 85 -2.92 -5.07 1.23
CA VAL A 85 -4.25 -4.51 1.50
C VAL A 85 -4.14 -3.19 2.26
N GLU A 86 -3.23 -3.07 3.23
CA GLU A 86 -2.97 -1.80 3.92
C GLU A 86 -2.42 -0.71 2.99
N ILE A 87 -1.57 -1.08 2.01
CA ILE A 87 -1.10 -0.14 0.99
C ILE A 87 -2.27 0.33 0.10
N PHE A 88 -3.12 -0.60 -0.34
CA PHE A 88 -4.31 -0.25 -1.13
C PHE A 88 -5.24 0.67 -0.34
N ASP A 89 -5.56 0.36 0.92
CA ASP A 89 -6.36 1.23 1.79
C ASP A 89 -5.76 2.63 1.93
N TYR A 90 -4.44 2.73 2.17
CA TYR A 90 -3.75 4.01 2.26
C TYR A 90 -3.92 4.86 0.99
N TYR A 91 -3.66 4.29 -0.19
CA TYR A 91 -3.74 5.05 -1.45
C TYR A 91 -5.17 5.31 -1.92
N LEU A 92 -6.13 4.45 -1.58
CA LEU A 92 -7.55 4.73 -1.81
C LEU A 92 -8.02 5.93 -0.98
N ARG A 93 -7.58 6.03 0.28
CA ARG A 93 -7.81 7.22 1.12
C ARG A 93 -7.13 8.45 0.58
N ASP A 94 -5.91 8.33 0.05
CA ASP A 94 -5.20 9.43 -0.60
C ASP A 94 -5.97 9.95 -1.84
N ILE A 95 -6.43 9.06 -2.72
CA ILE A 95 -7.30 9.40 -3.87
C ILE A 95 -8.58 10.10 -3.40
N LYS A 96 -9.26 9.53 -2.40
CA LYS A 96 -10.50 10.08 -1.83
C LYS A 96 -10.29 11.47 -1.24
N SER A 97 -9.14 11.74 -0.61
CA SER A 97 -8.81 13.05 -0.05
C SER A 97 -8.61 14.14 -1.10
N LYS A 98 -8.18 13.76 -2.31
CA LYS A 98 -7.97 14.66 -3.46
C LYS A 98 -9.23 14.85 -4.31
N LEU A 99 -10.29 14.10 -4.04
CA LEU A 99 -11.50 14.11 -4.84
C LEU A 99 -12.32 15.40 -4.57
N ALA A 100 -12.44 16.24 -5.60
CA ALA A 100 -13.21 17.47 -5.53
C ALA A 100 -14.70 17.23 -5.81
N VAL A 101 -15.58 17.93 -5.08
CA VAL A 101 -17.05 17.84 -5.28
C VAL A 101 -17.48 18.28 -6.68
N GLN A 102 -16.69 19.15 -7.32
CA GLN A 102 -16.95 19.63 -8.68
C GLN A 102 -16.57 18.62 -9.77
N ASP A 103 -15.92 17.50 -9.42
CA ASP A 103 -15.52 16.48 -10.38
C ASP A 103 -16.75 15.78 -10.98
N PRO A 104 -16.85 15.65 -12.32
CA PRO A 104 -18.00 15.01 -12.96
C PRO A 104 -18.17 13.53 -12.59
N ASN A 105 -17.10 12.87 -12.12
CA ASN A 105 -17.07 11.49 -11.69
C ASN A 105 -17.18 11.32 -10.17
N PHE A 106 -17.42 12.40 -9.40
CA PHE A 106 -17.44 12.39 -7.93
C PHE A 106 -18.25 11.23 -7.33
N LEU A 107 -19.48 11.05 -7.80
CA LEU A 107 -20.36 9.98 -7.29
C LEU A 107 -19.83 8.59 -7.65
N LYS A 108 -19.37 8.40 -8.89
CA LYS A 108 -18.88 7.10 -9.38
C LYS A 108 -17.61 6.68 -8.65
N LEU A 109 -16.70 7.62 -8.41
CA LEU A 109 -15.46 7.38 -7.65
C LEU A 109 -15.76 6.99 -6.21
N ASN A 110 -16.64 7.71 -5.52
CA ASN A 110 -17.01 7.34 -4.16
C ASN A 110 -17.64 5.95 -4.09
N ILE A 111 -18.57 5.62 -5.00
CA ILE A 111 -19.19 4.29 -5.05
C ILE A 111 -18.12 3.22 -5.30
N GLN A 112 -17.21 3.45 -6.24
CA GLN A 112 -16.18 2.47 -6.58
C GLN A 112 -15.20 2.26 -5.43
N ILE A 113 -14.72 3.34 -4.79
CA ILE A 113 -13.83 3.25 -3.64
C ILE A 113 -14.52 2.52 -2.49
N SER A 114 -15.79 2.83 -2.20
CA SER A 114 -16.54 2.16 -1.14
C SER A 114 -16.75 0.67 -1.40
N LYS A 115 -16.94 0.24 -2.66
CA LYS A 115 -16.97 -1.19 -3.00
C LYS A 115 -15.65 -1.89 -2.69
N ILE A 116 -14.52 -1.23 -2.98
CA ILE A 116 -13.20 -1.78 -2.69
C ILE A 116 -12.96 -1.81 -1.17
N GLU A 117 -13.30 -0.75 -0.45
CA GLU A 117 -13.22 -0.68 1.02
C GLU A 117 -14.02 -1.83 1.68
N GLN A 118 -15.24 -2.08 1.21
CA GLN A 118 -16.07 -3.21 1.68
C GLN A 118 -15.42 -4.56 1.39
N PHE A 119 -14.90 -4.76 0.17
CA PHE A 119 -14.22 -6.00 -0.19
C PHE A 119 -12.97 -6.26 0.67
N MET A 120 -12.16 -5.23 0.94
CA MET A 120 -11.01 -5.34 1.84
C MET A 120 -11.41 -5.67 3.28
N GLU A 121 -12.54 -5.17 3.76
CA GLU A 121 -13.07 -5.55 5.08
C GLU A 121 -13.58 -7.00 5.08
N GLU A 122 -14.23 -7.46 4.01
CA GLU A 122 -14.64 -8.87 3.87
C GLU A 122 -13.46 -9.86 3.87
N MET A 123 -12.28 -9.43 3.41
CA MET A 123 -11.06 -10.24 3.40
C MET A 123 -10.57 -10.64 4.80
N TYR A 124 -10.73 -9.77 5.80
CA TYR A 124 -10.15 -9.99 7.15
C TYR A 124 -11.18 -9.95 8.29
N GLN A 125 -12.23 -9.15 8.18
CA GLN A 125 -13.31 -9.02 9.17
C GLN A 125 -12.81 -8.79 10.60
N ASP A 126 -11.85 -7.89 10.77
CA ASP A 126 -11.19 -7.66 12.07
C ASP A 126 -12.10 -6.97 13.10
N LYS A 127 -13.15 -6.27 12.64
CA LYS A 127 -14.00 -5.39 13.48
C LYS A 127 -15.31 -6.04 13.91
N LEU A 128 -15.33 -7.35 14.10
CA LEU A 128 -16.54 -8.06 14.53
C LEU A 128 -16.84 -7.80 16.02
N PRO A 129 -18.13 -7.69 16.41
CA PRO A 129 -18.51 -7.63 17.80
C PRO A 129 -18.04 -8.88 18.58
N PRO A 130 -17.80 -8.77 19.90
CA PRO A 130 -17.50 -9.92 20.73
C PRO A 130 -18.55 -11.02 20.56
N ASN A 131 -18.12 -12.28 20.37
CA ASN A 131 -18.94 -13.48 20.11
C ASN A 131 -19.54 -13.64 18.70
N VAL A 132 -19.23 -12.79 17.72
CA VAL A 132 -19.62 -13.01 16.33
C VAL A 132 -18.49 -13.70 15.58
N LYS A 133 -18.78 -14.85 14.97
CA LYS A 133 -17.82 -15.52 14.08
C LYS A 133 -17.77 -14.81 12.72
N PRO A 134 -16.60 -14.75 12.07
CA PRO A 134 -16.50 -14.25 10.70
C PRO A 134 -17.41 -15.02 9.75
N ASN A 135 -17.97 -14.29 8.79
CA ASN A 135 -18.68 -14.87 7.67
C ASN A 135 -17.68 -15.56 6.75
N GLU A 136 -17.94 -16.83 6.42
CA GLU A 136 -17.09 -17.65 5.55
C GLU A 136 -17.30 -17.32 4.07
N THR A 137 -17.04 -16.08 3.69
CA THR A 137 -17.09 -15.68 2.28
C THR A 137 -15.98 -16.39 1.49
N PRO A 138 -16.14 -16.61 0.17
CA PRO A 138 -15.11 -17.26 -0.64
C PRO A 138 -13.75 -16.57 -0.57
N ILE A 139 -13.75 -15.23 -0.50
CA ILE A 139 -12.52 -14.46 -0.37
C ILE A 139 -11.89 -14.59 1.02
N PHE A 140 -12.69 -14.57 2.09
CA PHE A 140 -12.20 -14.74 3.45
C PHE A 140 -11.50 -16.09 3.63
N LEU A 141 -12.08 -17.16 3.07
CA LEU A 141 -11.47 -18.50 3.12
C LEU A 141 -10.12 -18.54 2.39
N LYS A 142 -10.03 -17.92 1.20
CA LYS A 142 -8.77 -17.80 0.46
C LYS A 142 -7.72 -17.02 1.23
N VAL A 143 -8.10 -15.88 1.82
CA VAL A 143 -7.21 -15.06 2.64
C VAL A 143 -6.72 -15.86 3.84
N LYS A 144 -7.61 -16.56 4.54
CA LYS A 144 -7.27 -17.42 5.68
C LYS A 144 -6.30 -18.54 5.30
N GLU A 145 -6.47 -19.16 4.14
CA GLU A 145 -5.53 -20.15 3.60
C GLU A 145 -4.17 -19.51 3.33
N ARG A 146 -4.17 -18.37 2.62
CA ARG A 146 -2.96 -17.62 2.29
C ARG A 146 -2.20 -17.10 3.52
N SER A 147 -2.90 -16.62 4.54
CA SER A 147 -2.31 -16.03 5.75
C SER A 147 -1.32 -16.98 6.42
N ARG A 148 -1.52 -18.29 6.32
CA ARG A 148 -0.58 -19.29 6.84
C ARG A 148 0.83 -19.14 6.25
N TYR A 149 0.92 -18.86 4.95
CA TYR A 149 2.20 -18.62 4.27
C TYR A 149 2.79 -17.26 4.62
N ASP A 150 1.94 -16.26 4.85
CA ASP A 150 2.40 -14.93 5.28
C ASP A 150 2.95 -14.98 6.72
N ASP A 151 2.33 -15.75 7.61
CA ASP A 151 2.75 -15.93 9.01
C ASP A 151 4.15 -16.57 9.12
N GLU A 152 4.51 -17.46 8.20
CA GLU A 152 5.85 -18.08 8.12
C GLU A 152 6.97 -17.05 7.83
N LEU A 153 6.63 -15.89 7.26
CA LEU A 153 7.60 -14.84 6.88
C LEU A 153 7.83 -13.80 7.97
N VAL A 154 6.86 -13.64 8.88
CA VAL A 154 6.92 -12.71 10.00
C VAL A 154 8.22 -12.83 10.81
N PRO A 155 8.70 -14.03 11.21
CA PRO A 155 9.94 -14.13 11.98
C PRO A 155 11.16 -13.65 11.19
N THR A 156 11.24 -13.97 9.90
CA THR A 156 12.34 -13.51 9.04
C THR A 156 12.34 -11.99 8.88
N GLN A 157 11.17 -11.37 8.72
CA GLN A 157 11.04 -9.92 8.68
C GLN A 157 11.51 -9.26 9.98
N GLN A 158 11.07 -9.78 11.13
CA GLN A 158 11.48 -9.28 12.45
C GLN A 158 12.99 -9.42 12.66
N GLU A 159 13.58 -10.52 12.21
CA GLU A 159 15.02 -10.73 12.28
C GLU A 159 15.80 -9.72 11.42
N GLU A 160 15.35 -9.48 10.19
CA GLU A 160 15.92 -8.47 9.29
C GLU A 160 15.86 -7.06 9.91
N GLU A 161 14.69 -6.67 10.45
CA GLU A 161 14.51 -5.39 11.13
C GLU A 161 15.38 -5.26 12.37
N TYR A 162 15.45 -6.32 13.18
CA TYR A 162 16.29 -6.35 14.37
C TYR A 162 17.78 -6.18 14.03
N LYS A 163 18.27 -6.92 13.03
CA LYS A 163 19.65 -6.80 12.54
C LYS A 163 19.95 -5.39 12.04
N PHE A 164 19.05 -4.82 11.24
CA PHE A 164 19.20 -3.45 10.74
C PHE A 164 19.27 -2.43 11.89
N ASN A 165 18.32 -2.49 12.83
CA ASN A 165 18.24 -1.57 13.96
C ASN A 165 19.46 -1.71 14.89
N MET A 166 19.96 -2.92 15.10
CA MET A 166 21.18 -3.15 15.87
C MET A 166 22.39 -2.47 15.23
N VAL A 167 22.61 -2.69 13.93
CA VAL A 167 23.74 -2.08 13.20
C VAL A 167 23.63 -0.56 13.22
N LEU A 168 22.44 -0.02 13.00
CA LEU A 168 22.21 1.42 13.05
C LEU A 168 22.50 2.01 14.44
N SER A 169 22.06 1.33 15.50
CA SER A 169 22.32 1.74 16.89
C SER A 169 23.82 1.75 17.20
N ILE A 170 24.56 0.73 16.76
CA ILE A 170 26.02 0.67 16.91
C ILE A 170 26.67 1.86 16.21
N ILE A 171 26.33 2.13 14.94
CA ILE A 171 26.91 3.26 14.19
C ILE A 171 26.62 4.60 14.88
N LEU A 172 25.38 4.82 15.33
CA LEU A 172 25.00 6.06 16.01
C LEU A 172 25.75 6.22 17.34
N SER A 173 25.90 5.15 18.12
CA SER A 173 26.65 5.20 19.39
C SER A 173 28.13 5.56 19.17
N VAL A 174 28.75 5.03 18.11
CA VAL A 174 30.14 5.33 17.75
C VAL A 174 30.28 6.79 17.31
N LEU A 175 29.38 7.28 16.45
CA LEU A 175 29.37 8.69 16.01
C LEU A 175 29.18 9.66 17.18
N LEU A 176 28.27 9.34 18.11
CA LEU A 176 28.05 10.11 19.34
C LEU A 176 29.29 10.11 20.23
N GLY A 177 29.97 8.96 20.37
CA GLY A 177 31.24 8.86 21.10
C GLY A 177 32.33 9.76 20.52
N PHE A 178 32.51 9.73 19.19
CA PHE A 178 33.46 10.62 18.52
C PHE A 178 33.08 12.10 18.65
N TYR A 179 31.81 12.43 18.51
CA TYR A 179 31.31 13.79 18.70
C TYR A 179 31.59 14.30 20.13
N TYR A 180 31.32 13.47 21.14
CA TYR A 180 31.58 13.81 22.54
C TYR A 180 33.07 14.08 22.78
N ILE A 181 33.96 13.20 22.33
CA ILE A 181 35.41 13.37 22.45
C ILE A 181 35.87 14.66 21.75
N TYR A 182 35.37 14.93 20.54
CA TYR A 182 35.70 16.14 19.80
C TYR A 182 35.25 17.40 20.54
N THR A 183 34.05 17.42 21.11
CA THR A 183 33.56 18.56 21.91
C THR A 183 34.36 18.76 23.18
N LEU A 184 34.78 17.68 23.86
CA LEU A 184 35.57 17.74 25.07
C LEU A 184 36.98 18.30 24.81
N HIS A 185 37.58 18.00 23.65
CA HIS A 185 38.90 18.52 23.30
C HIS A 185 38.89 19.99 22.83
N ARG A 186 37.72 20.54 22.53
CA ARG A 186 37.54 21.92 22.06
C ARG A 186 37.08 22.88 23.16
N ALA A 187 36.62 22.35 24.30
CA ALA A 187 36.29 23.09 25.51
C ALA A 187 37.54 23.26 26.39
#